data_AF-A0A7Z2GLS5-F1
#
_entry.id   AF-A0A7Z2GLS5-F1
#
_cell.length_a   1.000
_cell.length_b   1.000
_cell.length_c   1.000
_cell.angle_alpha   90.00
_cell.angle_beta   90.00
_cell.angle_gamma   90.00
#
_symmetry.space_group_name_H-M   'P 1'
#
loop_
_entity.id
_entity.type
_entity.pdbx_description
1 polymer ?
#
loop_
_entity_poly.entity_id
_entity_poly.type
_entity_poly.pdbx_seq_one_letter_code
_entity_poly.pdbx_strand_id
1 'polypeptide(L)'
;MSSDDTQKQDAQKTGAGAPQPDFEHLNAAFTHVDEGVRSGNIAAGAAKGIVYSLVETLGALVGDPDLPQHARSGYEGLLEAARELRSKLEH
;
A
#
# COMPACT_ATOMS: atom_id res chain seq x y z
N MET A 1 -20.42 18.02 -48.88
CA MET A 1 -19.84 18.36 -47.56
C MET A 1 -19.85 17.07 -46.76
N SER A 2 -18.68 16.45 -46.63
CA SER A 2 -18.44 15.30 -45.76
C SER A 2 -18.35 15.73 -44.30
N SER A 3 -18.48 14.73 -43.42
CA SER A 3 -18.09 14.71 -41.99
C SER A 3 -19.24 14.95 -41.01
N ASP A 4 -19.86 13.87 -40.53
CA ASP A 4 -20.30 13.77 -39.12
C ASP A 4 -20.75 12.36 -38.67
N ASP A 5 -20.15 11.28 -39.18
CA ASP A 5 -20.51 9.90 -38.82
C ASP A 5 -19.41 9.16 -38.01
N THR A 6 -18.57 9.88 -37.27
CA THR A 6 -17.44 9.27 -36.54
C THR A 6 -17.33 9.72 -35.10
N GLN A 7 -18.45 9.79 -34.38
CA GLN A 7 -18.39 10.09 -32.94
C GLN A 7 -19.52 9.49 -32.11
N LYS A 8 -19.89 8.22 -32.33
CA LYS A 8 -20.74 7.44 -31.41
C LYS A 8 -20.37 5.95 -31.33
N GLN A 9 -19.10 5.59 -31.43
CA GLN A 9 -18.66 4.19 -31.22
C GLN A 9 -17.67 3.97 -30.07
N ASP A 10 -17.12 5.03 -29.48
CA ASP A 10 -16.12 4.87 -28.39
C ASP A 10 -16.69 4.86 -26.97
N ALA A 11 -18.00 5.03 -26.79
CA ALA A 11 -18.62 5.12 -25.46
C ALA A 11 -19.25 3.81 -24.93
N GLN A 12 -19.13 2.69 -25.64
CA GLN A 12 -19.85 1.45 -25.31
C GLN A 12 -18.93 0.22 -25.26
N LYS A 13 -17.78 0.27 -24.58
CA LYS A 13 -16.96 -0.93 -24.30
C LYS A 13 -16.15 -0.82 -23.00
N THR A 14 -16.78 -0.48 -21.88
CA THR A 14 -16.17 -0.66 -20.55
C THR A 14 -17.07 -1.30 -19.50
N GLY A 15 -18.27 -1.80 -19.88
CA GLY A 15 -19.30 -2.18 -18.90
C GLY A 15 -19.94 -3.56 -19.02
N ALA A 16 -19.44 -4.48 -19.85
CA ALA A 16 -20.07 -5.80 -20.01
C ALA A 16 -19.00 -6.90 -20.13
N GLY A 17 -18.82 -7.68 -19.06
CA GLY A 17 -18.03 -8.91 -19.08
C GLY A 17 -16.76 -8.90 -18.21
N ALA A 18 -16.83 -8.42 -16.97
CA ALA A 18 -15.91 -8.98 -15.98
C ALA A 18 -16.28 -10.47 -15.86
N PRO A 19 -15.38 -11.43 -16.20
CA PRO A 19 -15.68 -12.84 -16.05
C PRO A 19 -16.01 -13.07 -14.58
N GLN A 20 -17.22 -13.58 -14.32
CA GLN A 20 -17.59 -14.00 -12.97
C GLN A 20 -16.52 -15.02 -12.53
N PRO A 21 -15.86 -14.81 -11.37
CA PRO A 21 -14.73 -15.66 -11.00
C PRO A 21 -15.23 -17.10 -10.90
N ASP A 22 -14.60 -17.99 -11.67
CA ASP A 22 -14.87 -19.42 -11.57
C ASP A 22 -14.56 -19.91 -10.15
N PHE A 23 -15.27 -20.92 -9.70
CA PHE A 23 -15.09 -21.53 -8.38
C PHE A 23 -13.64 -21.93 -8.12
N GLU A 24 -12.93 -22.42 -9.15
CA GLU A 24 -11.52 -22.76 -9.07
C GLU A 24 -10.64 -21.55 -8.70
N HIS A 25 -10.93 -20.37 -9.27
CA HIS A 25 -10.21 -19.14 -8.94
C HIS A 25 -10.46 -18.69 -7.49
N LEU A 26 -11.71 -18.84 -7.01
CA LEU A 26 -12.06 -18.49 -5.63
C LEU A 26 -11.39 -19.43 -4.62
N ASN A 27 -11.38 -20.74 -4.89
CA ASN A 27 -10.71 -21.73 -4.05
C ASN A 27 -9.19 -21.51 -4.03
N ALA A 28 -8.58 -21.24 -5.19
CA ALA A 28 -7.16 -20.92 -5.28
C ALA A 28 -6.79 -19.65 -4.48
N ALA A 29 -7.62 -18.60 -4.56
CA ALA A 29 -7.44 -17.39 -3.78
C ALA A 29 -7.52 -17.67 -2.27
N PHE A 30 -8.48 -18.49 -1.83
CA PHE A 30 -8.59 -18.90 -0.43
C PHE A 30 -7.35 -19.66 0.05
N THR A 31 -6.89 -20.66 -0.71
CA THR A 31 -5.67 -21.41 -0.39
C THR A 31 -4.45 -20.49 -0.31
N HIS A 32 -4.32 -19.54 -1.23
CA HIS A 32 -3.22 -18.57 -1.21
C HIS A 32 -3.23 -17.71 0.06
N VAL A 33 -4.42 -17.27 0.52
CA VAL A 33 -4.53 -16.53 1.78
C VAL A 33 -4.16 -17.40 2.97
N ASP A 34 -4.66 -18.64 3.05
CA ASP A 34 -4.30 -19.59 4.14
C ASP A 34 -2.79 -19.84 4.19
N GLU A 35 -2.15 -20.05 3.04
CA GLU A 35 -0.69 -20.21 2.95
C GLU A 35 0.05 -18.92 3.37
N GLY A 36 -0.42 -17.75 2.92
CA GLY A 36 0.13 -16.45 3.30
C GLY A 36 0.03 -16.15 4.80
N VAL A 37 -1.02 -16.62 5.46
CA VAL A 37 -1.17 -16.55 6.93
C VAL A 37 -0.21 -17.53 7.61
N ARG A 38 -0.19 -18.80 7.19
CA ARG A 38 0.64 -19.84 7.82
C ARG A 38 2.13 -19.58 7.69
N SER A 39 2.57 -19.08 6.54
CA SER A 39 3.96 -18.69 6.29
C SER A 39 4.38 -17.42 7.02
N GLY A 40 3.43 -16.64 7.54
CA GLY A 40 3.69 -15.32 8.15
C GLY A 40 3.99 -14.22 7.14
N ASN A 41 3.92 -14.48 5.83
CA ASN A 41 4.21 -13.50 4.78
C ASN A 41 3.29 -12.27 4.83
N ILE A 42 2.00 -12.49 5.14
CA ILE A 42 1.04 -11.38 5.29
C ILE A 42 1.44 -10.49 6.48
N ALA A 43 1.81 -11.10 7.61
CA ALA A 43 2.24 -10.38 8.81
C ALA A 43 3.56 -9.62 8.56
N ALA A 44 4.51 -10.22 7.86
CA ALA A 44 5.76 -9.58 7.47
C ALA A 44 5.52 -8.37 6.55
N GLY A 45 4.64 -8.51 5.54
CA GLY A 45 4.25 -7.42 4.66
C GLY A 45 3.56 -6.28 5.42
N ALA A 46 2.63 -6.60 6.30
CA ALA A 46 1.95 -5.61 7.15
C ALA A 46 2.93 -4.87 8.08
N ALA A 47 3.86 -5.60 8.71
CA ALA A 47 4.90 -5.01 9.56
C ALA A 47 5.77 -4.03 8.77
N LYS A 48 6.19 -4.38 7.55
CA LYS A 48 6.90 -3.44 6.66
C LYS A 48 6.06 -2.19 6.41
N GLY A 49 4.82 -2.35 5.96
CA GLY A 49 3.92 -1.23 5.69
C GLY A 49 3.77 -0.27 6.89
N ILE A 50 3.58 -0.82 8.09
CA ILE A 50 3.50 -0.04 9.33
C ILE A 50 4.79 0.73 9.58
N VAL A 51 5.96 0.07 9.51
CA VAL A 51 7.24 0.74 9.76
C VAL A 51 7.53 1.83 8.73
N TYR A 52 7.22 1.62 7.46
CA TYR A 52 7.34 2.65 6.43
C TYR A 52 6.45 3.86 6.74
N SER A 53 5.19 3.64 7.13
CA SER A 53 4.27 4.72 7.52
C SER A 53 4.74 5.49 8.77
N LEU A 54 5.36 4.80 9.73
CA LEU A 54 5.93 5.44 10.92
C LEU A 54 7.12 6.33 10.57
N VAL A 55 8.03 5.87 9.72
CA VAL A 55 9.17 6.67 9.26
C VAL A 55 8.70 7.94 8.55
N GLU A 56 7.70 7.81 7.67
CA GLU A 56 7.11 8.96 6.95
C GLU A 56 6.45 9.94 7.92
N THR A 57 5.58 9.45 8.81
CA THR A 57 4.86 10.29 9.78
C THR A 57 5.83 11.02 10.71
N LEU A 58 6.83 10.33 11.25
CA LEU A 58 7.84 10.92 12.13
C LEU A 58 8.74 11.92 11.37
N GLY A 59 9.08 11.61 10.11
CA GLY A 59 9.81 12.53 9.24
C GLY A 59 9.05 13.82 8.99
N ALA A 60 7.73 13.73 8.74
CA ALA A 60 6.87 14.89 8.56
C ALA A 60 6.78 15.74 9.83
N LEU A 61 6.64 15.12 11.01
CA LEU A 61 6.62 15.82 12.29
C LEU A 61 7.96 16.54 12.56
N VAL A 62 9.09 15.85 12.42
CA VAL A 62 10.42 16.46 12.59
C VAL A 62 10.66 17.55 11.55
N GLY A 63 10.09 17.44 10.34
CA GLY A 63 10.18 18.45 9.30
C GLY A 63 9.38 19.74 9.58
N ASP A 64 8.44 19.72 10.53
CA ASP A 64 7.63 20.88 10.88
C ASP A 64 8.50 21.96 11.57
N PRO A 65 8.64 23.18 11.00
CA PRO A 65 9.42 24.25 11.61
C PRO A 65 8.82 24.74 12.94
N ASP A 66 7.52 24.56 13.16
CA ASP A 66 6.81 25.02 14.35
C ASP A 66 6.89 24.01 15.51
N LEU A 67 7.48 22.83 15.29
CA LEU A 67 7.61 21.79 16.31
C LEU A 67 8.48 22.26 17.50
N PRO A 68 7.96 22.23 18.75
CA PRO A 68 8.73 22.61 19.93
C PRO A 68 9.99 21.77 20.12
N GLN A 69 11.08 22.41 20.52
CA GLN A 69 12.41 21.75 20.59
C GLN A 69 12.44 20.50 21.49
N HIS A 70 11.69 20.50 22.60
CA HIS A 70 11.63 19.35 23.51
C HIS A 70 10.84 18.17 22.93
N ALA A 71 9.91 18.42 22.01
CA ALA A 71 9.17 17.39 21.28
C ALA A 71 10.00 16.88 20.10
N ARG A 72 10.71 17.79 19.41
CA ARG A 72 11.61 17.48 18.28
C ARG A 72 12.63 16.41 18.63
N SER A 73 13.38 16.57 19.72
CA SER A 73 14.39 15.58 20.13
C SER A 73 13.79 14.18 20.38
N GLY A 74 12.57 14.12 20.94
CA GLY A 74 11.84 12.87 21.14
C GLY A 74 11.45 12.20 19.82
N TYR A 75 10.89 12.97 18.88
CA TYR A 75 10.50 12.45 17.56
C TYR A 75 11.71 12.07 16.69
N GLU A 76 12.83 12.79 16.79
CA GLU A 76 14.09 12.42 16.13
C GLU A 76 14.62 11.09 16.64
N GLY A 77 14.59 10.86 17.96
CA GLY A 77 14.96 9.57 18.56
C GLY A 77 14.05 8.42 18.10
N LEU A 78 12.73 8.66 18.03
CA LEU A 78 11.78 7.67 17.50
C LEU A 78 12.00 7.41 16.00
N LEU A 79 12.28 8.44 15.21
CA LEU A 79 12.55 8.32 13.79
C LEU A 79 13.78 7.46 13.53
N GLU A 80 14.83 7.61 14.34
CA GLU A 80 16.02 6.78 14.26
C GLU A 80 15.71 5.31 14.61
N ALA A 81 14.98 5.07 15.71
CA ALA A 81 14.56 3.72 16.08
C ALA A 81 13.68 3.05 14.99
N ALA A 82 12.79 3.81 14.36
CA ALA A 82 11.96 3.32 13.26
C ALA A 82 12.79 2.98 12.01
N ARG A 83 13.83 3.76 11.69
CA ARG A 83 14.78 3.46 10.60
C ARG A 83 15.61 2.22 10.88
N GLU A 84 16.06 2.04 12.12
CA GLU A 84 16.77 0.83 12.54
C GLU A 84 15.87 -0.41 12.41
N LEU A 85 14.62 -0.30 12.87
CA LEU A 85 13.64 -1.38 12.73
C LEU A 85 13.36 -1.70 11.25
N ARG A 86 13.26 -0.68 10.38
CA ARG A 86 13.09 -0.87 8.93
C ARG A 86 14.25 -1.67 8.34
N SER A 87 15.49 -1.32 8.69
CA SER A 87 16.69 -2.04 8.23
C SER A 87 16.60 -3.53 8.57
N LYS A 88 16.15 -3.89 9.77
CA LYS A 88 15.97 -5.29 10.19
C LYS A 88 14.92 -6.06 9.40
N LEU A 89 13.96 -5.38 8.74
CA LEU A 89 12.92 -6.01 7.92
C LEU A 89 13.32 -6.15 6.43
N GLU A 90 14.41 -5.51 6.02
CA GLU A 90 14.95 -5.57 4.65
C GLU A 90 16.05 -6.63 4.47
N HIS A 91 16.55 -7.19 5.59
CA HIS A 91 17.45 -8.34 5.63
C HIS A 91 16.66 -9.64 5.81
#